data_AF-A0A1X7RW08-F1
#
_entry.id   AF-A0A1X7RW08-F1
#
_cell.length_a   1.000
_cell.length_b   1.000
_cell.length_c   1.000
_cell.angle_alpha   90.00
_cell.angle_beta   90.00
_cell.angle_gamma   90.00
#
_symmetry.space_group_name_H-M   'P 1'
#
loop_
_entity.id
_entity.type
_entity.pdbx_description
1 polymer ?
#
loop_
_entity_poly.entity_id
_entity_poly.type
_entity_poly.pdbx_seq_one_letter_code
_entity_poly.pdbx_strand_id
1 'polypeptide(L)'
;MDVPTVAELLASNDVIYDDDHGGRCATVARIGKYVMKYNGRTRVEEADSLRYLAANTNLPVPKCYGSGILPNSTGKYVIMDFIEGDTLEKLWPDLATMDKDQIVRQLRDQVSEYRNYRPRTISGPSSKGRSDKHSLTC
;
A
#
# COMPACT_ATOMS: atom_id res chain seq x y z
N MET A 1 4.88 -17.86 13.97
CA MET A 1 3.43 -17.62 13.82
C MET A 1 3.13 -17.54 12.35
N ASP A 2 2.09 -18.23 11.92
CA ASP A 2 1.61 -18.18 10.54
C ASP A 2 0.90 -16.84 10.29
N VAL A 3 0.78 -16.45 9.03
CA VAL A 3 0.05 -15.23 8.64
C VAL A 3 -1.44 -15.44 8.95
N PRO A 4 -2.10 -14.54 9.71
CA PRO A 4 -3.52 -14.64 9.98
C PRO A 4 -4.35 -14.63 8.70
N THR A 5 -5.44 -15.37 8.71
CA THR A 5 -6.43 -15.40 7.64
C THR A 5 -7.25 -14.10 7.61
N VAL A 6 -7.89 -13.84 6.48
CA VAL A 6 -8.80 -12.70 6.32
C VAL A 6 -9.93 -12.75 7.35
N ALA A 7 -10.48 -13.94 7.63
CA ALA A 7 -11.57 -14.10 8.59
C ALA A 7 -11.12 -13.74 10.02
N GLU A 8 -9.91 -14.15 10.41
CA GLU A 8 -9.34 -13.78 11.71
C GLU A 8 -9.13 -12.27 11.81
N LEU A 9 -8.55 -11.64 10.77
CA LEU A 9 -8.31 -10.20 10.74
C LEU A 9 -9.62 -9.39 10.75
N LEU A 10 -10.67 -9.84 10.06
CA LEU A 10 -12.00 -9.23 10.12
C LEU A 10 -12.66 -9.35 11.50
N ALA A 11 -12.36 -10.42 12.23
CA ALA A 11 -12.85 -10.67 13.58
C ALA A 11 -11.97 -10.02 14.67
N SER A 12 -10.88 -9.32 14.29
CA SER A 12 -10.01 -8.67 15.26
C SER A 12 -10.71 -7.49 15.93
N ASN A 13 -10.58 -7.43 17.26
CA ASN A 13 -11.03 -6.27 18.04
C ASN A 13 -10.01 -5.12 18.04
N ASP A 14 -8.82 -5.35 17.49
CA ASP A 14 -7.74 -4.36 17.40
C ASP A 14 -7.78 -3.66 16.04
N VAL A 15 -8.63 -2.63 15.95
CA VAL A 15 -8.79 -1.79 14.78
C VAL A 15 -8.02 -0.49 14.99
N ILE A 16 -6.92 -0.31 14.24
CA ILE A 16 -6.05 0.87 14.35
C ILE A 16 -6.74 2.10 13.77
N TYR A 17 -7.49 1.90 12.70
CA TYR A 17 -8.21 2.94 12.00
C TYR A 17 -9.52 2.36 11.50
N ASP A 18 -10.63 2.95 11.93
CA ASP A 18 -11.96 2.60 11.43
C ASP A 18 -12.49 3.70 10.51
N ASP A 19 -13.16 3.30 9.43
CA ASP A 19 -13.73 4.24 8.47
C ASP A 19 -15.13 4.66 8.92
N ASP A 20 -15.19 5.56 9.90
CA ASP A 20 -16.44 6.19 10.35
C ASP A 20 -17.08 7.09 9.26
N HIS A 21 -16.45 7.23 8.09
CA HIS A 21 -16.76 8.25 7.08
C HIS A 21 -17.40 7.68 5.79
N GLY A 22 -18.02 6.50 5.89
CA GLY A 22 -18.93 5.97 4.87
C GLY A 22 -18.25 5.37 3.65
N GLY A 23 -17.16 4.62 3.82
CA GLY A 23 -16.46 3.93 2.74
C GLY A 23 -15.40 4.78 2.03
N ARG A 24 -14.96 5.88 2.63
CA ARG A 24 -14.01 6.83 1.99
C ARG A 24 -12.56 6.48 2.29
N CYS A 25 -12.27 5.97 3.48
CA CYS A 25 -10.96 5.54 3.91
C CYS A 25 -10.94 4.02 4.12
N ALA A 26 -9.76 3.41 4.16
CA ALA A 26 -9.66 1.97 4.38
C ALA A 26 -9.61 1.67 5.87
N THR A 27 -10.40 0.69 6.33
CA THR A 27 -10.30 0.16 7.68
C THR A 27 -8.99 -0.63 7.81
N VAL A 28 -8.34 -0.53 8.97
CA VAL A 28 -7.08 -1.21 9.27
C VAL A 28 -7.25 -2.02 10.54
N ALA A 29 -7.32 -3.35 10.40
CA ALA A 29 -7.35 -4.29 11.50
C ALA A 29 -5.97 -4.92 11.73
N ARG A 30 -5.62 -5.21 12.98
CA ARG A 30 -4.33 -5.77 13.37
C ARG A 30 -4.47 -7.08 14.14
N ILE A 31 -3.55 -8.01 13.91
CA ILE A 31 -3.29 -9.17 14.77
C ILE A 31 -1.77 -9.32 14.91
N GLY A 32 -1.24 -9.06 16.11
CA GLY A 32 0.19 -9.06 16.38
C GLY A 32 0.93 -8.09 15.45
N LYS A 33 1.88 -8.61 14.66
CA LYS A 33 2.66 -7.82 13.69
C LYS A 33 2.02 -7.70 12.30
N TYR A 34 0.81 -8.23 12.11
CA TYR A 34 0.14 -8.25 10.82
C TYR A 34 -0.99 -7.23 10.82
N VAL A 35 -1.07 -6.41 9.78
CA VAL A 35 -2.22 -5.55 9.52
C VAL A 35 -2.90 -5.93 8.22
N MET A 36 -4.22 -5.82 8.22
CA MET A 36 -5.03 -5.89 7.02
C MET A 36 -5.68 -4.55 6.78
N LYS A 37 -5.33 -3.94 5.65
CA LYS A 37 -6.05 -2.78 5.12
C LYS A 37 -7.13 -3.27 4.18
N TYR A 38 -8.37 -2.83 4.37
CA TYR A 38 -9.49 -3.28 3.55
C TYR A 38 -10.60 -2.23 3.42
N ASN A 39 -11.22 -2.15 2.24
CA ASN A 39 -12.49 -1.46 1.95
C ASN A 39 -12.84 -1.59 0.45
N GLY A 40 -13.89 -0.89 0.00
CA GLY A 40 -14.27 -0.77 -1.41
C GLY A 40 -13.28 -0.03 -2.33
N ARG A 41 -12.28 0.67 -1.78
CA ARG A 41 -11.32 1.51 -2.53
C ARG A 41 -9.87 1.02 -2.49
N THR A 42 -9.60 0.00 -1.68
CA THR A 42 -8.27 -0.61 -1.55
C THR A 42 -7.87 -1.18 -2.90
N ARG A 43 -6.61 -1.01 -3.26
CA ARG A 43 -6.07 -1.40 -4.57
C ARG A 43 -5.18 -2.61 -4.39
N VAL A 44 -5.39 -3.64 -5.19
CA VAL A 44 -4.54 -4.85 -5.14
C VAL A 44 -3.14 -4.51 -5.66
N GLU A 45 -3.05 -3.50 -6.53
CA GLU A 45 -1.84 -2.93 -7.10
C GLU A 45 -0.88 -2.38 -6.03
N GLU A 46 -1.39 -2.05 -4.85
CA GLU A 46 -0.57 -1.67 -3.70
C GLU A 46 0.30 -2.83 -3.22
N ALA A 47 -0.27 -4.04 -3.15
CA ALA A 47 0.49 -5.24 -2.78
C ALA A 47 1.60 -5.53 -3.79
N ASP A 48 1.31 -5.39 -5.08
CA ASP A 48 2.30 -5.60 -6.14
C ASP A 48 3.41 -4.55 -6.08
N SER A 49 3.05 -3.30 -5.82
CA SER A 49 4.01 -2.22 -5.62
C SER A 49 4.92 -2.48 -4.41
N LEU A 50 4.36 -2.91 -3.28
CA LEU A 50 5.14 -3.24 -2.07
C LEU A 50 6.09 -4.42 -2.32
N ARG A 51 5.62 -5.50 -2.94
CA ARG A 51 6.47 -6.65 -3.29
C ARG A 51 7.58 -6.24 -4.24
N TYR A 52 7.25 -5.43 -5.24
CA TYR A 52 8.20 -4.95 -6.22
C TYR A 52 9.28 -4.08 -5.59
N LEU A 53 8.92 -3.11 -4.75
CA LEU A 53 9.89 -2.26 -4.05
C LEU A 53 10.76 -3.08 -3.11
N ALA A 54 10.17 -3.95 -2.29
CA ALA A 54 10.92 -4.80 -1.36
C ALA A 54 11.95 -5.71 -2.06
N ALA A 55 11.68 -6.13 -3.30
CA ALA A 55 12.59 -6.98 -4.07
C ALA A 55 13.68 -6.20 -4.83
N ASN A 56 13.53 -4.88 -5.00
CA ASN A 56 14.33 -4.11 -5.95
C ASN A 56 15.00 -2.86 -5.39
N THR A 57 14.63 -2.42 -4.19
CA THR A 57 15.20 -1.24 -3.52
C THR A 57 15.56 -1.58 -2.08
N ASN A 58 16.31 -0.69 -1.43
CA ASN A 58 16.61 -0.76 0.01
C ASN A 58 15.62 0.08 0.83
N LEU A 59 14.50 0.49 0.23
CA LEU A 59 13.50 1.30 0.91
C LEU A 59 12.84 0.48 2.03
N PRO A 60 12.65 1.06 3.23
CA PRO A 60 11.93 0.41 4.30
C PRO A 60 10.43 0.41 4.01
N VAL A 61 9.97 -0.58 3.23
CA VAL A 61 8.56 -0.80 2.91
C VAL A 61 7.99 -1.97 3.71
N PRO A 62 6.70 -1.95 4.10
CA PRO A 62 6.08 -3.10 4.76
C PRO A 62 6.12 -4.36 3.88
N LYS A 63 6.45 -5.51 4.47
CA LYS A 63 6.36 -6.78 3.75
C LYS A 63 4.88 -7.10 3.48
N CYS A 64 4.54 -7.36 2.21
CA CYS A 64 3.21 -7.82 1.84
C CYS A 64 3.13 -9.35 1.94
N TYR A 65 2.12 -9.84 2.66
CA TYR A 65 1.85 -11.27 2.85
C TYR A 65 0.73 -11.79 1.95
N GLY A 66 -0.20 -10.93 1.53
CA GLY A 66 -1.34 -11.34 0.71
C GLY A 66 -2.21 -10.16 0.29
N SER A 67 -3.00 -10.36 -0.75
CA SER A 67 -4.00 -9.40 -1.22
C SER A 67 -5.10 -10.12 -1.99
N GLY A 68 -6.29 -9.51 -2.05
CA GLY A 68 -7.41 -10.12 -2.74
C GLY A 68 -8.71 -9.36 -2.58
N ILE A 69 -9.83 -10.07 -2.83
CA ILE A 69 -11.19 -9.58 -2.64
C ILE A 69 -11.74 -10.17 -1.34
N LEU A 70 -12.42 -9.35 -0.54
CA LEU A 70 -13.08 -9.77 0.69
C LEU A 70 -14.20 -10.78 0.39
N PRO A 71 -14.42 -11.77 1.26
CA PRO A 71 -15.56 -12.68 1.14
C PRO A 71 -16.89 -11.90 1.08
N ASN A 72 -17.80 -12.30 0.19
CA ASN A 72 -19.15 -11.74 0.05
C ASN A 72 -19.20 -10.21 -0.22
N SER A 73 -18.13 -9.64 -0.76
CA SER A 73 -18.01 -8.20 -1.03
C SER A 73 -17.22 -7.95 -2.32
N THR A 74 -17.34 -6.74 -2.87
CA THR A 74 -16.45 -6.24 -3.93
C THR A 74 -15.22 -5.51 -3.35
N GLY A 75 -15.18 -5.35 -2.03
CA GLY A 75 -14.06 -4.75 -1.32
C GLY A 75 -12.79 -5.57 -1.47
N LYS A 76 -11.66 -4.88 -1.49
CA LYS A 76 -10.34 -5.48 -1.63
C LYS A 76 -9.58 -5.36 -0.31
N TYR A 77 -8.58 -6.21 -0.14
CA TYR A 77 -7.71 -6.18 1.04
C TYR A 77 -6.24 -6.38 0.66
N VAL A 78 -5.37 -5.90 1.55
CA VAL A 78 -3.92 -6.17 1.55
C VAL A 78 -3.49 -6.49 2.98
N ILE A 79 -2.80 -7.62 3.17
CA ILE A 79 -2.19 -8.04 4.43
C ILE A 79 -0.70 -7.71 4.36
N MET A 80 -0.19 -6.96 5.34
CA MET A 80 1.20 -6.50 5.38
C MET A 80 1.73 -6.37 6.82
N ASP A 81 3.02 -6.06 6.96
CA ASP A 81 3.62 -5.76 8.26
C ASP A 81 2.96 -4.54 8.93
N PHE A 82 2.77 -4.64 10.24
CA PHE A 82 2.60 -3.48 11.11
C PHE A 82 3.97 -2.85 11.36
N ILE A 83 4.11 -1.56 11.10
CA ILE A 83 5.32 -0.80 11.45
C ILE A 83 5.07 -0.13 12.80
N GLU A 84 5.78 -0.58 13.82
CA GLU A 84 5.71 0.03 15.15
C GLU A 84 6.32 1.43 15.14
N GLY A 85 5.61 2.40 15.71
CA GLY A 85 6.08 3.77 15.85
C GLY A 85 4.93 4.77 15.93
N ASP A 86 5.27 5.99 16.32
CA ASP A 86 4.38 7.14 16.25
C ASP A 86 4.51 7.82 14.88
N THR A 87 3.41 8.40 14.39
CA THR A 87 3.44 9.14 13.13
C THR A 87 4.28 10.41 13.26
N LEU A 88 4.90 10.82 12.15
CA LEU A 88 5.59 12.10 12.13
C LEU A 88 4.65 13.25 12.45
N GLU A 89 3.38 13.21 12.05
CA GLU A 89 2.37 14.22 12.41
C GLU A 89 2.27 14.42 13.93
N LYS A 90 2.22 13.33 14.69
CA LYS A 90 2.15 13.38 16.16
C LYS A 90 3.44 13.93 16.78
N LEU A 91 4.59 13.47 16.30
CA LEU A 91 5.89 13.82 16.91
C LEU A 91 6.44 15.18 16.44
N TRP A 92 6.05 15.66 15.24
CA TRP A 92 6.66 16.83 14.61
C TRP A 92 6.70 18.09 15.49
N PRO A 93 5.66 18.43 16.25
CA PRO A 93 5.68 19.61 17.12
C PRO A 93 6.80 19.53 18.18
N ASP A 94 7.05 18.35 18.73
CA ASP A 94 7.91 18.12 19.90
C ASP A 94 9.37 17.81 19.54
N LEU A 95 9.65 17.50 18.27
CA LEU A 95 11.00 17.18 17.80
C LEU A 95 11.91 18.41 17.80
N ALA A 96 13.15 18.22 18.28
CA ALA A 96 14.20 19.22 18.21
C ALA A 96 14.59 19.50 16.75
N THR A 97 15.14 20.70 16.49
CA THR A 97 15.56 21.11 15.13
C THR A 97 16.55 20.12 14.51
N MET A 98 17.48 19.59 15.30
CA MET A 98 18.47 18.61 14.81
C MET A 98 17.81 17.29 14.36
N ASP A 99 16.80 16.81 15.09
CA ASP A 99 16.07 15.59 14.74
C ASP A 99 15.22 15.80 13.48
N LYS A 100 14.58 16.96 13.35
CA LYS A 100 13.85 17.36 12.14
C LYS A 100 14.76 17.36 10.92
N ASP A 101 15.95 17.95 11.03
CA ASP A 101 16.93 17.97 9.94
C ASP A 101 17.36 16.56 9.55
N GLN A 102 17.59 15.68 10.52
CA GLN A 102 17.94 14.29 10.27
C GLN A 102 16.81 13.54 9.56
N ILE A 103 15.57 13.68 10.03
CA ILE A 103 14.39 13.05 9.41
C ILE A 103 14.20 13.55 7.97
N VAL A 104 14.32 14.86 7.73
CA VAL A 104 14.19 15.42 6.38
C VAL A 104 15.27 14.87 5.45
N ARG A 105 16.51 14.69 5.92
CA ARG A 105 17.58 14.06 5.12
C ARG A 105 17.23 12.61 4.79
N GLN A 106 16.80 11.82 5.77
CA GLN A 106 16.39 10.42 5.55
C GLN A 106 15.24 10.31 4.54
N LEU A 107 14.19 11.14 4.68
CA LEU A 107 13.07 11.18 3.74
C LEU A 107 13.51 11.59 2.34
N ARG A 108 14.41 12.58 2.23
CA ARG A 108 14.98 13.00 0.95
C ARG A 108 15.70 11.86 0.26
N ASP A 109 16.52 11.11 1.00
CA ASP A 109 17.30 10.00 0.46
C ASP A 109 16.38 8.88 -0.03
N GLN A 110 15.38 8.50 0.78
CA GLN A 110 14.37 7.50 0.41
C GLN A 110 13.56 7.92 -0.83
N VAL A 111 13.06 9.16 -0.87
CA VAL A 111 12.32 9.66 -2.04
C VAL A 111 13.22 9.75 -3.27
N SER A 112 14.50 10.07 -3.10
CA SER A 112 15.46 10.12 -4.20
C SER A 112 15.77 8.74 -4.75
N GLU A 113 15.95 7.74 -3.88
CA GLU A 113 16.08 6.34 -4.27
C GLU A 113 14.85 5.87 -5.05
N TYR A 114 13.64 6.13 -4.52
CA TYR A 114 12.39 5.78 -5.19
C TYR A 114 12.26 6.42 -6.58
N ARG A 115 12.60 7.70 -6.73
CA ARG A 115 12.49 8.43 -8.01
C ARG A 115 13.56 8.05 -9.02
N ASN A 116 14.77 7.76 -8.55
CA ASN A 116 15.88 7.33 -9.41
C ASN A 116 15.77 5.86 -9.80
N TYR A 117 14.98 5.08 -9.05
CA TYR A 117 14.64 3.73 -9.43
C TYR A 117 13.81 3.73 -10.70
N ARG A 118 14.39 3.25 -11.80
CA ARG A 118 13.67 3.00 -13.04
C ARG A 118 13.25 1.54 -13.07
N PRO A 119 11.95 1.23 -13.02
CA PRO A 119 11.49 -0.11 -13.30
C PRO A 119 12.06 -0.55 -14.65
N ARG A 120 12.73 -1.71 -14.70
CA ARG A 120 12.97 -2.35 -16.01
C ARG A 120 11.61 -2.45 -16.66
N THR A 121 11.47 -1.78 -17.80
CA THR A 121 10.23 -1.69 -18.57
C THR A 121 9.53 -3.04 -18.55
N ILE A 122 8.41 -3.15 -17.83
CA ILE A 122 7.44 -4.20 -18.12
C ILE A 122 6.99 -3.86 -19.53
N SER A 123 7.42 -4.67 -20.49
CA SER A 123 6.89 -4.65 -21.84
C SER A 123 5.41 -5.01 -21.77
N GLY A 124 4.57 -4.05 -21.40
CA GLY A 124 3.16 -4.10 -21.70
C GLY A 124 3.00 -4.13 -23.21
N PRO A 125 2.02 -4.88 -23.76
CA PRO A 125 1.79 -4.89 -25.18
C PRO A 125 1.54 -3.45 -25.64
N SER A 126 2.33 -3.01 -26.61
CA SER A 126 2.23 -1.72 -27.26
C SER A 126 0.80 -1.52 -27.75
N SER A 127 0.02 -0.67 -27.07
CA SER A 127 -1.18 -0.10 -27.64
C SER A 127 -0.73 0.90 -28.72
N LYS A 128 -0.45 0.42 -29.93
CA LYS A 128 -0.38 1.27 -31.11
C LYS A 128 -1.78 1.87 -31.32
N GLY A 129 -1.91 3.16 -31.07
CA GLY A 129 -3.04 3.92 -31.59
C GLY A 129 -2.89 4.13 -33.10
N ARG A 130 -3.98 3.96 -33.85
CA ARG A 130 -4.49 4.99 -34.78
C ARG A 130 -5.78 4.51 -35.42
N SER A 131 -6.78 5.39 -35.35
CA SER A 131 -8.00 5.38 -36.14
C SER A 131 -7.69 5.25 -37.62
N ASP A 132 -8.50 4.49 -38.36
CA ASP A 132 -9.19 5.02 -39.53
C ASP A 132 -10.43 4.19 -39.86
N LYS A 133 -11.48 4.94 -40.21
CA LYS A 133 -12.83 4.51 -40.59
C LYS A 133 -12.73 3.63 -41.83
N HIS A 134 -13.59 2.62 -41.98
CA HIS A 134 -14.29 2.31 -43.24
C HIS A 134 -15.55 1.51 -42.93
N SER A 135 -16.65 2.02 -43.48
CA SER A 135 -17.96 1.37 -43.61
C SER A 135 -17.82 0.02 -44.33
N LEU A 136 -18.62 -0.98 -43.95
CA LEU A 136 -19.59 -1.63 -44.85
C LEU A 136 -20.32 -2.78 -44.16
N THR A 137 -21.64 -2.73 -44.34
CA THR A 137 -22.68 -3.73 -44.10
C THR A 137 -22.44 -5.02 -44.88
N CYS A 138 -22.78 -6.16 -44.27
CA CYS A 138 -23.62 -7.22 -44.84
C CYS A 138 -24.44 -7.83 -43.69
#